data_AF-A0A967G1S0-F1
#
_entry.id   AF-A0A967G1S0-F1
#
_cell.length_a   1.000
_cell.length_b   1.000
_cell.length_c   1.000
_cell.angle_alpha   90.00
_cell.angle_beta   90.00
_cell.angle_gamma   90.00
#
_symmetry.space_group_name_H-M   'P 1'
#
loop_
_entity.id
_entity.type
_entity.pdbx_description
1 polymer ?
#
loop_
_entity_poly.entity_id
_entity_poly.type
_entity_poly.pdbx_seq_one_letter_code
_entity_poly.pdbx_strand_id
1 'polypeptide(L)' 'MPTIEESQKISGVMLVQLKSFADSRGRFMETFRKEWFPQRSWQKIQTNRSDSQPNVLRGLHYHH' A
#
# COMPACT_ATOMS: atom_id res chain seq x y z
N MET A 1 13.03 4.24 6.88
CA MET A 1 11.75 4.70 6.32
C MET A 1 11.63 4.16 4.92
N PRO A 2 10.42 3.85 4.41
CA PRO A 2 10.28 3.39 3.03
C PRO A 2 10.64 4.50 2.05
N THR A 3 10.99 4.12 0.83
CA THR A 3 11.08 5.06 -0.29
C THR A 3 9.68 5.28 -0.85
N ILE A 4 9.30 6.54 -1.07
CA ILE A 4 7.99 6.93 -1.60
C ILE A 4 8.21 7.84 -2.80
N GLU A 5 7.63 7.47 -3.94
CA GLU A 5 7.74 8.24 -5.19
C GLU A 5 6.36 8.40 -5.85
N GLU A 6 6.14 9.52 -6.53
CA GLU A 6 4.95 9.72 -7.35
C GLU A 6 5.14 9.08 -8.72
N SER A 7 4.09 8.45 -9.23
CA SER A 7 4.05 7.86 -10.57
C SER A 7 4.24 8.93 -11.65
N GLN A 8 5.12 8.64 -12.61
CA GLN A 8 5.31 9.49 -13.79
C GLN A 8 4.16 9.36 -14.82
N LYS A 9 3.26 8.38 -14.65
CA LYS A 9 2.20 8.06 -15.63
C LYS A 9 0.83 8.59 -15.24
N ILE A 10 0.54 8.67 -13.93
CA ILE A 10 -0.78 9.04 -13.41
C ILE A 10 -0.56 9.90 -12.17
N SER A 11 -0.93 11.17 -12.26
CA SER A 11 -0.81 12.11 -11.14
C SER A 11 -1.63 11.64 -9.93
N GLY A 12 -1.07 11.81 -8.74
CA GLY A 12 -1.68 11.41 -7.47
C GLY A 12 -1.50 9.93 -7.10
N VAL A 13 -0.87 9.12 -7.97
CA VAL A 13 -0.52 7.73 -7.64
C VAL A 13 0.85 7.69 -6.96
N MET A 14 0.90 7.23 -5.71
CA MET A 14 2.13 7.09 -4.95
C MET A 14 2.58 5.62 -4.91
N LEU A 15 3.83 5.35 -5.25
CA LEU A 15 4.46 4.04 -5.09
C LEU A 15 5.29 4.04 -3.80
N VAL A 16 5.06 3.04 -2.95
CA VAL A 16 5.81 2.85 -1.69
C VAL A 16 6.62 1.58 -1.77
N GLN A 17 7.94 1.70 -1.72
CA GLN A 17 8.83 0.56 -1.60
C GLN A 17 8.97 0.18 -0.12
N LEU A 18 8.26 -0.86 0.30
CA LEU A 18 8.29 -1.33 1.68
C LEU A 18 9.66 -1.93 2.03
N LYS A 19 10.13 -1.64 3.25
CA LYS A 19 11.34 -2.25 3.81
C LYS A 19 10.95 -3.37 4.76
N SER A 20 11.45 -4.57 4.50
CA SER A 20 11.30 -5.70 5.42
C SER A 20 12.54 -5.87 6.29
N PHE A 21 12.32 -6.21 7.56
CA PHE A 21 13.35 -6.53 8.55
C PHE A 21 13.22 -8.02 8.89
N ALA A 22 14.26 -8.81 8.65
CA ALA A 22 14.23 -10.25 8.89
C ALA A 22 15.20 -10.65 10.00
N ASP A 23 14.83 -11.66 10.77
CA ASP A 23 15.68 -12.32 11.76
C ASP A 23 15.33 -13.81 11.86
N SER A 24 15.95 -14.52 12.80
CA SER A 24 15.74 -15.97 12.98
C SER A 24 14.30 -16.38 13.31
N ARG A 25 13.43 -15.44 13.71
CA ARG A 25 12.01 -15.69 14.04
C ARG A 25 11.11 -15.54 12.81
N GLY A 26 11.60 -14.87 11.75
CA GLY A 26 10.84 -14.57 10.55
C GLY A 26 11.10 -13.16 10.03
N ARG A 27 10.03 -12.43 9.72
CA ARG A 27 10.11 -11.11 9.06
C ARG A 27 9.06 -10.15 9.60
N PHE A 28 9.48 -8.93 9.85
CA PHE A 28 8.64 -7.79 10.18
C PHE A 28 8.66 -6.77 9.04
N MET A 29 7.52 -6.12 8.81
CA MET A 29 7.40 -5.06 7.82
C MET A 29 6.28 -4.12 8.23
N GLU A 30 6.56 -2.83 8.17
CA GLU A 30 5.54 -1.81 8.28
C GLU A 30 4.88 -1.68 6.91
N THR A 31 3.61 -2.04 6.79
CA THR A 31 2.88 -1.98 5.52
C THR A 31 2.24 -0.61 5.28
N PHE A 32 2.09 0.19 6.34
CA PHE A 32 1.50 1.52 6.28
C PHE A 32 1.90 2.33 7.53
N ARG A 33 2.15 3.63 7.35
CA ARG A 33 2.12 4.63 8.43
C ARG A 33 1.40 5.87 7.93
N LYS A 34 0.59 6.50 8.78
CA LYS A 34 -0.19 7.69 8.43
C LYS A 34 0.70 8.86 7.99
N GLU A 35 1.86 8.98 8.64
CA GLU A 35 2.83 10.06 8.43
C GLU A 35 3.49 10.00 7.06
N TRP A 36 3.37 8.89 6.33
CA TRP A 36 3.85 8.76 4.94
C TRP A 36 3.03 9.57 3.95
N PHE A 37 1.79 9.91 4.30
CA PHE A 37 0.87 10.61 3.41
C PHE A 37 0.21 11.81 4.12
N PRO A 38 1.00 12.84 4.48
CA PRO A 38 0.49 14.02 5.19
C PRO A 38 -0.53 14.82 4.35
N GLN A 39 -0.51 14.67 3.03
CA GLN A 39 -1.41 15.35 2.09
C GLN A 39 -2.87 14.83 2.14
N ARG A 40 -3.16 13.75 2.87
CA ARG A 40 -4.50 13.13 2.93
C ARG A 40 -5.01 12.99 4.37
N SER A 41 -6.30 13.23 4.56
CA SER A 41 -7.00 12.88 5.80
C SER A 41 -7.28 11.37 5.86
N TRP A 42 -6.99 10.79 7.02
CA TRP A 42 -7.18 9.37 7.31
C TRP A 42 -8.30 9.13 8.34
N GLN A 43 -9.23 10.07 8.51
CA GLN A 43 -10.34 9.97 9.47
C GLN A 43 -11.35 8.86 9.13
N LYS A 44 -11.52 8.56 7.84
CA LYS A 44 -12.36 7.46 7.35
C LYS A 44 -11.47 6.45 6.67
N ILE A 45 -11.32 5.28 7.27
CA ILE A 45 -10.47 4.21 6.76
C ILE A 45 -11.25 2.89 6.79
N GLN A 46 -11.09 2.11 5.72
CA GLN A 46 -11.54 0.74 5.65
C GLN A 46 -10.37 -0.10 5.12
N THR A 47 -10.15 -1.27 5.70
CA THR A 47 -9.12 -2.20 5.26
C THR A 47 -9.79 -3.48 4.77
N ASN A 48 -9.36 -3.94 3.60
CA ASN A 48 -9.90 -5.15 2.98
C ASN A 48 -8.77 -6.18 2.81
N ARG A 49 -9.12 -7.47 2.90
CA ARG A 49 -8.24 -8.58 2.58
C ARG A 49 -8.99 -9.53 1.66
N SER A 50 -8.34 -9.98 0.59
CA SER A 50 -8.87 -11.00 -0.31
C SER A 50 -7.81 -12.04 -0.60
N ASP A 51 -8.18 -13.30 -0.59
CA ASP A 51 -7.35 -14.41 -1.07
C ASP A 51 -7.80 -14.78 -2.49
N SER A 52 -6.85 -15.05 -3.39
CA SER A 52 -7.13 -15.32 -4.81
C SER A 52 -6.33 -16.53 -5.29
N GLN A 53 -6.96 -17.37 -6.09
CA GLN A 53 -6.30 -18.48 -6.76
C GLN A 53 -5.57 -18.00 -8.04
N PRO A 54 -4.61 -18.77 -8.59
CA PRO A 54 -3.96 -18.44 -9.84
C PRO A 54 -4.98 -18.11 -10.96
N ASN A 55 -4.67 -17.10 -11.77
CA ASN A 55 -5.48 -16.59 -12.89
C ASN A 55 -6.77 -15.81 -12.53
N VAL A 56 -7.03 -15.53 -11.25
CA VAL A 56 -8.11 -14.59 -10.88
C VAL A 56 -7.71 -13.15 -11.26
N LEU A 57 -8.59 -12.46 -12.00
CA LEU A 57 -8.48 -11.04 -12.32
C LEU A 57 -9.56 -10.25 -11.56
N ARG A 58 -9.19 -9.15 -10.89
CA ARG A 58 -10.09 -8.25 -10.16
C ARG A 58 -9.89 -6.82 -10.63
N GLY A 59 -10.96 -6.12 -11.01
CA GLY A 59 -10.92 -4.72 -11.42
C GLY A 59 -11.62 -4.44 -12.75
N LEU A 60 -11.58 -3.19 -13.25
CA LEU A 60 -11.05 -1.97 -12.59
C LEU A 60 -12.17 -1.30 -11.79
N HIS A 61 -12.03 -1.20 -10.47
CA HIS A 61 -13.10 -0.71 -9.57
C HIS A 61 -12.83 0.72 -9.07
N TYR A 62 -13.87 1.55 -8.99
CA TYR A 62 -13.89 2.85 -8.32
C TYR A 62 -15.27 3.07 -7.68
N HIS A 63 -15.35 3.92 -6.66
CA HIS A 63 -16.60 4.42 -6.07
C HIS A 63 -16.67 5.94 -6.32
N HIS A 64 -17.87 6.46 -6.58
CA HIS A 64 -18.15 7.89 -6.76
C HIS A 64 -18.54 8.56 -5.45
#